data_AF-A0A969R0Q3-F1
#
_entry.id   AF-A0A969R0Q3-F1
#
_cell.length_a   1.000
_cell.length_b   1.000
_cell.length_c   1.000
_cell.angle_alpha   90.00
_cell.angle_beta   90.00
_cell.angle_gamma   90.00
#
_symmetry.space_group_name_H-M   'P 1'
#
loop_
_entity.id
_entity.type
_entity.pdbx_description
1 polymer ?
#
loop_
_entity_poly.entity_id
_entity_poly.type
_entity_poly.pdbx_seq_one_letter_code
_entity_poly.pdbx_strand_id
1 'polypeptide(L)'
;MFTGLKRINKKWLGAIITILLTSLLVIILRLSGVLQLLEWKAIDFFFLHRLPESSDARIVLVNISESDINSLKEYPLSDEVFANLLEKIKQQKPRVIGLDIFEIFPSLQSTRNQKKINKLTLTY
;
A
#
# COMPACT_ATOMS: atom_id res chain seq x y z
N MET A 1 -54.92 22.18 -7.41
CA MET A 1 -54.51 23.60 -7.60
C MET A 1 -53.61 23.95 -6.42
N PHE A 2 -52.29 23.80 -6.57
CA PHE A 2 -51.31 23.99 -5.50
C PHE A 2 -50.47 25.23 -5.76
N THR A 3 -50.84 26.38 -5.18
CA THR A 3 -49.94 27.54 -5.13
C THR A 3 -50.20 28.36 -3.88
N GLY A 4 -49.74 27.83 -2.74
CA GLY A 4 -49.54 28.60 -1.51
C GLY A 4 -48.06 28.86 -1.29
N LEU A 5 -47.39 29.62 -2.17
CA LEU A 5 -46.01 30.05 -1.93
C LEU A 5 -46.03 31.09 -0.81
N LYS A 6 -45.92 30.62 0.44
CA LYS A 6 -45.78 31.45 1.63
C LYS A 6 -44.57 32.36 1.46
N ARG A 7 -44.80 33.66 1.62
CA ARG A 7 -43.82 34.75 1.61
C ARG A 7 -42.62 34.38 2.50
N ILE A 8 -41.53 33.93 1.88
CA ILE A 8 -40.28 33.61 2.57
C ILE A 8 -39.72 34.93 3.13
N ASN A 9 -39.60 35.02 4.45
CA ASN A 9 -39.05 36.19 5.10
C ASN A 9 -37.60 36.41 4.61
N LYS A 10 -37.22 37.66 4.26
CA LYS A 10 -35.91 38.00 3.69
C LYS A 10 -34.71 37.42 4.47
N LYS A 11 -34.85 37.21 5.78
CA LYS A 11 -33.83 36.55 6.64
C LYS A 11 -33.55 35.08 6.25
N TRP A 12 -34.59 34.33 5.89
CA TRP A 12 -34.47 32.93 5.45
C TRP A 12 -33.86 32.81 4.06
N LEU A 13 -34.14 33.77 3.18
CA LEU A 13 -33.52 33.83 1.86
C LEU A 13 -31.99 34.01 1.97
N GLY A 14 -31.53 34.87 2.89
CA GLY A 14 -30.11 35.02 3.19
C GLY A 14 -29.46 33.72 3.66
N ALA A 15 -30.11 32.99 4.57
CA ALA A 15 -29.61 31.71 5.06
C ALA A 15 -29.49 30.66 3.93
N ILE A 16 -30.51 30.55 3.07
CA ILE A 16 -30.50 29.61 1.94
C ILE A 16 -29.35 29.95 0.96
N ILE A 17 -29.13 31.23 0.67
CA ILE A 17 -28.03 31.67 -0.21
C ILE A 17 -26.68 31.32 0.41
N THR A 18 -26.48 31.55 1.71
CA THR A 18 -25.20 31.20 2.38
C THR A 18 -24.93 29.69 2.37
N ILE A 19 -25.96 28.86 2.56
CA ILE A 19 -25.83 27.40 2.51
C ILE A 19 -25.46 26.95 1.09
N LEU A 20 -26.15 27.46 0.07
CA LEU A 20 -25.85 27.12 -1.31
C LEU A 20 -24.45 27.56 -1.71
N LEU A 21 -24.05 28.77 -1.33
CA LEU A 21 -22.74 29.33 -1.68
C LEU A 21 -21.59 28.53 -1.04
N THR A 22 -21.71 28.24 0.26
CA THR A 22 -20.72 27.43 0.99
C THR A 22 -20.66 25.99 0.46
N SER A 23 -21.80 25.36 0.21
CA SER A 23 -21.86 24.01 -0.36
C SER A 23 -21.22 23.96 -1.75
N LEU A 24 -21.51 24.93 -2.62
CA LEU A 24 -20.94 24.98 -3.97
C LEU A 24 -19.42 25.19 -3.91
N LEU A 25 -18.95 26.07 -3.03
CA LEU A 25 -17.52 26.29 -2.81
C LEU A 25 -16.80 25.00 -2.39
N VAL A 26 -17.37 24.26 -1.42
CA VAL A 26 -16.79 22.98 -0.96
C VAL A 26 -16.77 21.96 -2.09
N ILE A 27 -17.82 21.86 -2.90
CA ILE A 27 -17.85 20.96 -4.06
C ILE A 27 -16.73 21.30 -5.06
N ILE A 28 -16.54 22.59 -5.37
CA ILE A 28 -15.47 23.04 -6.28
C ILE A 28 -14.09 22.68 -5.70
N LEU A 29 -13.85 22.94 -4.42
CA LEU A 29 -12.60 22.61 -3.74
C LEU A 29 -12.32 21.10 -3.69
N ARG A 30 -13.39 20.29 -3.59
CA ARG A 30 -13.29 18.84 -3.62
C ARG A 30 -12.95 18.34 -5.02
N LEU A 31 -13.61 18.88 -6.05
CA LEU A 31 -13.38 18.50 -7.45
C LEU A 31 -12.01 18.97 -7.96
N SER A 32 -11.49 20.09 -7.46
CA SER A 32 -10.15 20.58 -7.81
C SER A 32 -9.01 19.81 -7.14
N GLY A 33 -9.31 18.89 -6.21
CA GLY A 33 -8.30 18.09 -5.51
C GLY A 33 -7.48 18.86 -4.47
N VAL A 34 -7.82 20.12 -4.18
CA VAL A 34 -7.07 20.94 -3.20
C VAL A 34 -7.15 20.34 -1.80
N LEU A 35 -8.34 19.86 -1.41
CA LEU A 35 -8.52 19.16 -0.12
C LEU A 35 -7.68 17.89 -0.05
N GLN A 36 -7.57 17.15 -1.17
CA GLN A 36 -6.76 15.93 -1.25
C GLN A 36 -5.26 16.22 -1.12
N LEU A 37 -4.77 17.32 -1.69
CA LEU A 37 -3.37 17.75 -1.49
C LEU A 37 -3.07 18.12 -0.04
N LEU A 38 -4.02 18.77 0.63
CA LEU A 38 -3.90 19.11 2.05
C LEU A 38 -3.89 17.86 2.93
N GLU A 39 -4.72 16.87 2.60
CA GLU A 39 -4.73 15.57 3.29
C GLU A 39 -3.37 14.88 3.19
N TRP A 40 -2.79 14.78 1.98
CA TRP A 40 -1.47 14.16 1.81
C TRP A 40 -0.38 14.87 2.62
N LYS A 41 -0.33 16.21 2.53
CA LYS A 41 0.63 16.99 3.33
C LYS A 41 0.43 16.84 4.83
N ALA A 42 -0.81 16.78 5.30
CA ALA A 42 -1.11 16.57 6.71
C ALA A 42 -0.63 15.18 7.17
N ILE A 43 -0.90 14.14 6.38
CA ILE A 43 -0.47 12.77 6.66
C ILE A 43 1.06 12.69 6.71
N ASP A 44 1.76 13.23 5.71
CA ASP A 44 3.23 13.24 5.68
C ASP A 44 3.81 13.96 6.92
N PHE A 45 3.21 15.09 7.29
CA PHE A 45 3.60 15.83 8.48
C PHE A 45 3.42 15.01 9.76
N PHE A 46 2.30 14.30 9.90
CA PHE A 46 2.06 13.42 11.05
C PHE A 46 3.02 12.24 11.10
N PHE A 47 3.37 11.64 9.95
CA PHE A 47 4.37 10.56 9.91
C PHE A 47 5.77 11.05 10.31
N LEU A 48 6.18 12.24 9.85
CA LEU A 48 7.45 12.84 10.22
C LEU A 48 7.53 13.21 11.71
N HIS A 49 6.41 13.63 12.30
CA HIS A 49 6.32 14.01 13.71
C HIS A 49 6.00 12.83 14.64
N ARG A 50 5.80 11.63 14.09
CA ARG A 50 5.65 10.43 14.89
C ARG A 50 6.97 10.22 15.64
N LEU A 51 6.94 10.30 16.97
CA LEU A 51 8.11 9.99 17.77
C LEU A 51 8.59 8.57 17.40
N PRO A 52 9.90 8.34 17.27
CA PRO A 52 10.43 7.02 17.03
C PRO A 52 9.96 6.10 18.17
N GLU A 53 9.17 5.10 17.81
CA GLU A 53 8.72 4.09 18.75
C GLU A 53 9.94 3.33 19.24
N SER A 54 10.07 3.17 20.57
CA SER A 54 11.18 2.42 21.13
C SER A 54 11.14 0.99 20.59
N SER A 55 12.28 0.46 20.18
CA SER A 55 12.39 -0.92 19.71
C SER A 55 11.90 -1.84 20.82
N ASP A 56 10.79 -2.53 20.56
CA ASP A 56 10.23 -3.47 21.53
C ASP A 56 11.13 -4.70 21.60
N ALA A 57 11.74 -4.93 22.76
CA ALA A 57 12.67 -6.05 22.98
C ALA A 57 12.04 -7.44 22.77
N ARG A 58 10.71 -7.52 22.60
CA ARG A 58 9.97 -8.77 22.33
C ARG A 58 9.92 -9.14 20.85
N ILE A 59 10.30 -8.22 19.97
CA ILE A 59 10.22 -8.39 18.51
C ILE A 59 11.65 -8.47 17.96
N VAL A 60 11.96 -9.53 17.23
CA VAL A 60 13.24 -9.70 16.53
C VAL A 60 12.99 -9.59 15.04
N LEU A 61 13.62 -8.59 14.41
CA LEU A 61 13.61 -8.45 12.95
C LEU A 61 14.85 -9.14 12.38
N VAL A 62 14.63 -10.16 11.56
CA VAL A 62 15.68 -10.82 10.79
C VAL A 62 15.57 -10.31 9.35
N ASN A 63 16.55 -9.53 8.91
CA ASN A 63 16.60 -8.99 7.56
C ASN A 63 17.70 -9.69 6.75
N ILE A 64 17.47 -9.89 5.47
CA ILE A 64 18.47 -10.36 4.49
C ILE A 64 18.81 -9.15 3.64
N SER A 65 19.99 -8.56 3.83
CA SER A 65 20.41 -7.38 3.06
C SER A 65 21.07 -7.76 1.73
N GLU A 66 21.24 -6.78 0.84
CA GLU A 66 21.94 -6.99 -0.44
C GLU A 66 23.37 -7.52 -0.25
N SER A 67 24.04 -7.16 0.84
CA SER A 67 25.35 -7.72 1.20
C SER A 67 25.32 -9.24 1.36
N ASP A 68 24.24 -9.76 1.94
CA ASP A 68 24.08 -11.19 2.24
C ASP A 68 23.77 -11.93 0.95
N ILE A 69 22.92 -11.35 0.10
CA ILE A 69 22.63 -11.86 -1.24
C ILE A 69 23.90 -11.90 -2.09
N ASN A 70 24.70 -10.83 -2.09
CA ASN A 70 25.96 -10.77 -2.83
C ASN A 70 26.99 -11.79 -2.32
N SER A 71 26.99 -12.06 -1.01
CA SER A 71 27.87 -13.05 -0.40
C SER A 71 27.44 -14.48 -0.70
N LEU A 72 26.14 -14.75 -0.65
CA LEU A 72 25.55 -16.05 -0.97
C LEU A 72 25.52 -16.32 -2.48
N LYS A 73 25.56 -15.25 -3.30
CA LYS A 73 25.41 -15.27 -4.77
C LYS A 73 24.17 -16.02 -5.26
N GLU A 74 23.20 -16.20 -4.37
CA GLU A 74 22.02 -17.02 -4.58
C GLU A 74 20.81 -16.22 -4.12
N TYR A 75 19.93 -15.93 -5.06
CA TYR A 75 18.62 -15.34 -4.81
C TYR A 75 17.66 -15.81 -5.90
N PRO A 76 16.47 -16.34 -5.57
CA PRO A 76 15.93 -16.54 -4.22
C PRO A 76 16.75 -17.59 -3.41
N LEU A 77 16.73 -17.47 -2.08
CA LEU A 77 17.36 -18.45 -1.20
C LEU A 77 16.71 -19.83 -1.41
N SER A 78 17.52 -20.89 -1.44
CA SER A 78 17.00 -22.27 -1.47
C SER A 78 16.18 -22.62 -0.23
N ASP A 79 15.19 -23.50 -0.41
CA ASP A 79 14.28 -23.96 0.64
C ASP A 79 15.04 -24.55 1.85
N GLU A 80 16.17 -25.20 1.63
CA GLU A 80 17.01 -25.77 2.69
C GLU A 80 17.61 -24.69 3.61
N VAL A 81 18.08 -23.59 3.02
CA VAL A 81 18.61 -22.45 3.77
C VAL A 81 17.49 -21.79 4.56
N PHE A 82 16.31 -21.67 3.95
CA PHE A 82 15.12 -21.13 4.59
C PHE A 82 14.64 -21.98 5.78
N ALA A 83 14.60 -23.30 5.61
CA ALA A 83 14.23 -24.24 6.65
C ALA A 83 15.20 -24.19 7.83
N ASN A 84 16.51 -24.16 7.56
CA ASN A 84 17.55 -24.04 8.59
C ASN A 84 17.46 -22.70 9.35
N LEU A 85 17.18 -21.59 8.64
CA LEU A 85 16.96 -20.28 9.27
C LEU A 85 15.75 -20.35 10.22
N LEU A 86 14.64 -20.91 9.74
CA LEU A 86 13.41 -21.01 10.51
C LEU A 86 13.57 -21.91 11.74
N GLU A 87 14.35 -22.98 11.63
CA GLU A 87 14.67 -23.85 12.76
C GLU A 87 15.46 -23.10 13.85
N LYS A 88 16.48 -22.33 13.46
CA LYS A 88 17.25 -21.48 14.40
C LYS A 88 16.36 -20.46 15.10
N ILE A 89 15.43 -19.84 14.37
CA ILE A 89 14.46 -18.90 14.96
C ILE A 89 13.53 -19.64 15.92
N LYS A 90 13.04 -20.82 15.54
CA LYS A 90 12.15 -21.65 16.37
C LYS A 90 12.81 -22.09 17.68
N GLN A 91 14.12 -22.34 17.68
CA GLN A 91 14.87 -22.68 18.90
C GLN A 91 14.80 -21.57 19.97
N GLN A 92 14.60 -20.31 19.57
CA GLN A 92 14.40 -19.18 20.49
C GLN A 92 12.98 -19.09 21.08
N LYS A 93 12.11 -20.06 20.75
CA LYS A 93 10.71 -20.15 21.21
C LYS A 93 9.90 -18.85 21.02
N PRO A 94 9.89 -18.26 19.80
CA PRO A 94 9.05 -17.09 19.53
C PRO A 94 7.57 -17.45 19.66
N ARG A 95 6.74 -16.47 20.05
CA ARG A 95 5.28 -16.66 20.15
C ARG A 95 4.60 -16.71 18.76
N VAL A 96 5.10 -15.91 17.83
CA VAL A 96 4.59 -15.78 16.45
C VAL A 96 5.80 -15.54 15.54
N ILE A 97 5.78 -16.11 14.35
CA ILE A 97 6.77 -15.85 13.29
C ILE A 97 6.01 -15.26 12.11
N GLY A 98 6.31 -14.00 11.78
CA GLY A 98 5.85 -13.35 10.56
C GLY A 98 6.92 -13.45 9.49
N LEU A 99 6.52 -13.77 8.26
CA LEU A 99 7.43 -13.95 7.14
C LEU A 99 6.95 -13.10 5.97
N ASP A 100 7.80 -12.19 5.51
CA ASP A 100 7.57 -11.37 4.34
C ASP A 100 8.64 -11.74 3.29
N ILE A 101 8.24 -12.47 2.25
CA ILE A 101 9.10 -12.87 1.14
C ILE A 101 8.59 -12.17 -0.11
N PHE A 102 9.48 -11.40 -0.75
CA PHE A 102 9.21 -10.85 -2.06
C PHE A 102 9.55 -11.88 -3.15
N GLU A 103 8.55 -12.64 -3.59
CA GLU A 103 8.68 -13.55 -4.73
C GLU A 103 8.61 -12.78 -6.05
N ILE A 104 9.74 -12.72 -6.76
CA ILE A 104 9.77 -12.21 -8.13
C ILE A 104 9.26 -13.32 -9.06
N PHE A 105 7.95 -13.34 -9.29
CA PHE A 105 7.39 -14.21 -10.32
C PHE A 105 7.85 -13.74 -11.72
N PRO A 106 8.35 -14.63 -12.60
CA PRO A 106 8.66 -14.26 -13.95
C PRO A 106 7.36 -13.92 -14.69
N SER A 107 7.13 -12.64 -14.95
CA SER A 107 6.02 -12.15 -15.76
C SER A 107 6.12 -12.73 -17.18
N LEU A 108 5.36 -13.80 -17.47
CA LEU A 108 4.93 -14.30 -18.80
C LEU A 108 5.95 -14.34 -19.97
N GLN A 109 7.27 -14.25 -19.74
CA GLN A 109 8.27 -14.38 -20.81
C GLN A 109 8.71 -15.85 -21.04
N SER A 110 8.48 -16.73 -20.06
CA SER A 110 8.78 -18.18 -20.18
C SER A 110 7.88 -18.88 -21.23
N THR A 111 6.65 -18.40 -21.44
CA THR A 111 5.69 -19.07 -22.33
C THR A 111 5.92 -18.86 -23.83
N ARG A 112 6.76 -17.89 -24.24
CA ARG A 112 7.06 -17.67 -25.67
C ARG A 112 8.20 -18.57 -26.18
N ASN A 113 9.18 -18.89 -25.34
CA ASN A 113 10.30 -19.73 -25.77
C ASN A 113 9.99 -21.23 -25.65
N GLN A 114 9.22 -21.70 -24.66
CA GLN A 114 8.87 -23.12 -24.56
C GLN A 114 8.06 -23.65 -25.76
N LYS A 115 7.21 -22.81 -26.37
CA LYS A 115 6.46 -23.19 -27.59
C LYS A 115 7.32 -23.31 -28.84
N LYS A 116 8.52 -22.69 -28.87
CA LYS A 116 9.42 -22.72 -30.04
C LYS A 116 10.37 -23.91 -29.99
N ILE A 117 10.83 -24.31 -28.80
CA ILE A 117 11.72 -25.47 -28.61
C ILE A 117 10.98 -26.78 -28.92
N ASN A 118 9.74 -26.96 -28.43
CA ASN A 118 8.98 -28.19 -28.66
C ASN A 118 8.47 -28.35 -30.10
N LYS A 119 8.54 -27.29 -30.93
CA LYS A 119 8.18 -27.35 -32.36
C LYS A 119 9.38 -27.72 -33.24
N LEU A 120 10.61 -27.60 -32.74
CA LEU A 120 11.83 -27.90 -33.49
C LEU A 120 12.35 -29.34 -33.25
N THR A 121 11.73 -30.10 -32.33
CA THR A 121 12.14 -31.48 -31.99
C THR A 121 11.22 -32.55 -32.59
N LEU A 122 10.16 -32.18 -33.33
CA LEU A 122 9.21 -33.12 -33.97
C LEU A 122 9.34 -33.15 -35.51
N THR A 123 10.51 -32.83 -36.05
CA THR A 123 10.79 -32.98 -37.48
C THR A 123 12.19 -33.51 -37.70
N TYR A 124 12.48 -34.70 -37.18
CA TYR A 124 13.47 -35.64 -37.70
C TYR A 124 13.05 -37.05 -37.32
#